data_AF-A0A9P5E379-F1
#
_entry.id   AF-A0A9P5E379-F1
#
_cell.length_a   1.000
_cell.length_b   1.000
_cell.length_c   1.000
_cell.angle_alpha   90.00
_cell.angle_beta   90.00
_cell.angle_gamma   90.00
#
_symmetry.space_group_name_H-M   'P 1'
#
loop_
_entity.id
_entity.type
_entity.pdbx_description
1 polymer ?
#
loop_
_entity_poly.entity_id
_entity_poly.type
_entity_poly.pdbx_seq_one_letter_code
_entity_poly.pdbx_strand_id
1 'polypeptide(L)'
;MGIDAGFDMVPQLSRTDTDYKAWDLFINMVKERYKTDERMEINSNYIFFNAGEGPILPFEGFKFMRFSSKVSGSTATTTGVWDIIQAVTRIAKSIFGSRVRYWSEAFDDYGYYKWDEVHASIESYDKVDGWAAPETSASPSANLTSSEHMPSYLCEVQSIPGRGKGLIALRKITMGTRVLIEKPILQTRNAPPASLEPTIARDLKSLTKAKQRQFLSLHNNFPGKYPFSGIIRTNALPCGSGATVGAVYPTICFINHSCRSNAHNSWNETLEQETIHAIRDIEPGEEITISYDHGGPSSHRKPWLKEKFGFDCDCFVCRLPLVELEKSDKRRKQIQQLDQDIGDPVRMMSRPSASLLNCRSLLQVLKE
;
A
#
# COMPACT_ATOMS: atom_id res chain seq x y z
N MET A 1 18.07 21.56 29.25
CA MET A 1 17.48 21.85 27.93
C MET A 1 16.66 20.62 27.56
N GLY A 2 15.34 20.76 27.48
CA GLY A 2 14.46 19.65 27.10
C GLY A 2 14.45 19.47 25.58
N ILE A 3 14.04 18.29 25.13
CA ILE A 3 13.82 17.97 23.73
C ILE A 3 12.32 17.90 23.56
N ASP A 4 11.78 18.71 22.66
CA ASP A 4 10.38 18.63 22.29
C ASP A 4 10.18 17.69 21.09
N ALA A 5 9.08 16.95 21.12
CA ALA A 5 8.66 16.10 20.00
C ALA A 5 7.15 16.00 19.94
N GLY A 6 6.64 15.72 18.74
CA GLY A 6 5.22 15.67 18.50
C GLY A 6 4.90 15.53 17.03
N PHE A 7 3.67 15.87 16.69
CA PHE A 7 3.28 16.00 15.30
C PHE A 7 2.38 17.21 15.08
N ASP A 8 2.47 17.71 13.85
CA ASP A 8 1.60 18.77 13.36
C ASP A 8 0.66 18.20 12.29
N MET A 9 -0.53 18.77 12.18
CA MET A 9 -1.49 18.47 11.12
C MET A 9 -1.33 19.44 9.97
N VAL A 10 -0.73 19.00 8.87
CA VAL A 10 -0.38 19.85 7.72
C VAL A 10 -0.84 19.21 6.41
N PRO A 11 -1.80 19.79 5.66
CA PRO A 11 -2.57 21.00 6.01
C PRO A 11 -3.52 20.76 7.19
N GLN A 12 -3.97 21.83 7.85
CA GLN A 12 -5.00 21.77 8.91
C GLN A 12 -6.29 21.15 8.41
N LEU A 13 -7.05 20.52 9.32
CA LEU A 13 -8.35 19.94 8.99
C LEU A 13 -9.35 21.02 8.62
N SER A 14 -10.12 20.74 7.58
CA SER A 14 -11.21 21.57 7.09
C SER A 14 -12.51 21.22 7.81
N ARG A 15 -13.55 22.05 7.66
CA ARG A 15 -14.91 21.76 8.15
C ARG A 15 -15.71 20.84 7.22
N THR A 16 -15.05 19.93 6.52
CA THR A 16 -15.72 18.96 5.64
C THR A 16 -16.18 17.74 6.43
N ASP A 17 -17.26 17.09 5.99
CA ASP A 17 -17.75 15.85 6.60
C ASP A 17 -16.67 14.75 6.65
N THR A 18 -15.77 14.72 5.66
CA THR A 18 -14.67 13.76 5.60
C THR A 18 -13.65 13.99 6.72
N ASP A 19 -13.21 15.24 6.91
CA ASP A 19 -12.28 15.59 7.98
C ASP A 19 -12.94 15.44 9.36
N TYR A 20 -14.23 15.77 9.49
CA TYR A 20 -15.00 15.53 10.72
C TYR A 20 -15.07 14.03 11.07
N LYS A 21 -15.47 13.17 10.13
CA LYS A 21 -15.55 11.72 10.36
C LYS A 21 -14.18 11.10 10.65
N ALA A 22 -13.13 11.55 9.96
CA ALA A 22 -11.77 11.10 10.21
C ALA A 22 -11.27 11.52 11.60
N TRP A 23 -11.57 12.76 12.01
CA TRP A 23 -11.24 13.25 13.35
C TRP A 23 -12.02 12.56 14.46
N ASP A 24 -13.31 12.32 14.28
CA ASP A 24 -14.13 11.57 15.23
C ASP A 24 -13.60 10.13 15.40
N LEU A 25 -13.25 9.46 14.29
CA LEU A 25 -12.59 8.15 14.33
C LEU A 25 -11.27 8.20 15.11
N PHE A 26 -10.44 9.24 14.88
CA PHE A 26 -9.18 9.43 15.59
C PHE A 26 -9.39 9.59 17.09
N ILE A 27 -10.30 10.48 17.50
CA ILE A 27 -10.66 10.70 18.90
C ILE A 27 -11.18 9.41 19.55
N ASN A 28 -12.04 8.66 18.87
CA ASN A 28 -12.58 7.40 19.38
C ASN A 28 -11.50 6.33 19.54
N MET A 29 -10.55 6.21 18.60
CA MET A 29 -9.42 5.30 18.73
C MET A 29 -8.48 5.69 19.88
N VAL A 30 -8.24 6.98 20.09
CA VAL A 30 -7.46 7.48 21.22
C VAL A 30 -8.18 7.16 22.54
N LYS A 31 -9.49 7.45 22.65
CA LYS A 31 -10.29 7.11 23.83
C LYS A 31 -10.24 5.62 24.15
N GLU A 32 -10.42 4.75 23.15
CA GLU A 32 -10.37 3.30 23.38
C GLU A 32 -8.97 2.84 23.83
N ARG A 33 -7.92 3.32 23.15
CA ARG A 33 -6.54 2.94 23.47
C ARG A 33 -6.12 3.30 24.90
N TYR A 34 -6.68 4.37 25.45
CA TYR A 34 -6.35 4.92 26.76
C TYR A 34 -7.51 4.81 27.76
N LYS A 35 -8.54 4.00 27.49
CA LYS A 35 -9.75 3.92 28.34
C LYS A 35 -9.50 3.54 29.80
N THR A 36 -8.39 2.84 30.07
CA THR A 36 -7.97 2.43 31.42
C THR A 36 -6.74 3.21 31.90
N ASP A 37 -6.30 4.22 31.16
CA ASP A 37 -5.12 5.01 31.49
C ASP A 37 -5.53 6.25 32.28
N GLU A 38 -5.18 6.29 33.57
CA GLU A 38 -5.54 7.37 34.49
C GLU A 38 -4.95 8.73 34.10
N ARG A 39 -3.98 8.75 33.17
CA ARG A 39 -3.40 9.99 32.64
C ARG A 39 -4.29 10.66 31.60
N MET A 40 -5.30 9.98 31.04
CA MET A 40 -6.21 10.57 30.06
C MET A 40 -7.45 11.15 30.73
N GLU A 41 -7.59 12.47 30.65
CA GLU A 41 -8.76 13.21 31.14
C GLU A 41 -9.61 13.69 29.96
N ILE A 42 -10.92 13.43 30.03
CA ILE A 42 -11.88 13.84 29.01
C ILE A 42 -12.61 15.08 29.53
N ASN A 43 -12.30 16.24 28.97
CA ASN A 43 -12.98 17.50 29.26
C ASN A 43 -14.17 17.70 28.31
N SER A 44 -14.89 18.82 28.45
CA SER A 44 -16.08 19.11 27.63
C SER A 44 -15.76 19.26 26.14
N ASN A 45 -14.59 19.83 25.80
CA ASN A 45 -14.23 20.20 24.42
C ASN A 45 -12.96 19.50 23.89
N TYR A 46 -12.22 18.80 24.74
CA TYR A 46 -10.93 18.19 24.39
C TYR A 46 -10.55 17.03 25.32
N ILE A 47 -9.60 16.22 24.88
CA ILE A 47 -8.87 15.26 25.70
C ILE A 47 -7.57 15.93 26.18
N PHE A 48 -7.27 15.80 27.47
CA PHE A 48 -6.02 16.21 28.09
C PHE A 48 -5.26 14.99 28.58
N PHE A 49 -3.95 14.94 28.32
CA PHE A 49 -3.07 13.93 28.89
C PHE A 49 -2.24 14.52 30.01
N ASN A 50 -2.45 14.07 31.25
CA ASN A 50 -1.67 14.45 32.42
C ASN A 50 -0.28 13.77 32.40
N ALA A 51 0.54 14.16 31.43
CA ALA A 51 1.89 13.68 31.20
C ALA A 51 2.73 14.74 30.48
N GLY A 52 4.00 14.88 30.86
CA GLY A 52 4.89 15.90 30.31
C GLY A 52 4.33 17.32 30.47
N GLU A 53 4.13 18.03 29.36
CA GLU A 53 3.59 19.40 29.32
C GLU A 53 2.08 19.45 29.05
N GLY A 54 1.38 18.32 29.16
CA GLY A 54 -0.07 18.29 29.04
C GLY A 54 -0.58 18.36 27.59
N PRO A 55 -0.17 17.45 26.68
CA PRO A 55 -0.61 17.53 25.30
C PRO A 55 -2.13 17.28 25.18
N ILE A 56 -2.79 18.05 24.31
CA ILE A 56 -4.26 18.08 24.20
C ILE A 56 -4.78 17.81 22.79
N LEU A 57 -5.98 17.23 22.71
CA LEU A 57 -6.70 16.94 21.46
C LEU A 57 -8.13 17.50 21.51
N PRO A 58 -8.50 18.49 20.69
CA PRO A 58 -9.87 19.01 20.65
C PRO A 58 -10.83 17.99 20.04
N PHE A 59 -12.12 18.07 20.38
CA PHE A 59 -13.15 17.33 19.65
C PHE A 59 -13.46 17.97 18.29
N GLU A 60 -13.28 19.27 18.17
CA GLU A 60 -13.36 20.00 16.90
C GLU A 60 -12.03 19.94 16.14
N GLY A 61 -11.87 18.93 15.30
CA GLY A 61 -10.60 18.66 14.60
C GLY A 61 -10.06 19.79 13.72
N PHE A 62 -10.94 20.62 13.16
CA PHE A 62 -10.51 21.78 12.36
C PHE A 62 -9.76 22.83 13.18
N LYS A 63 -9.87 22.81 14.52
CA LYS A 63 -9.10 23.68 15.41
C LYS A 63 -7.71 23.10 15.71
N PHE A 64 -7.47 21.82 15.47
CA PHE A 64 -6.23 21.14 15.83
C PHE A 64 -5.06 21.53 14.93
N MET A 65 -3.93 21.91 15.55
CA MET A 65 -2.67 22.19 14.84
C MET A 65 -1.53 21.25 15.23
N ARG A 66 -1.32 21.01 16.54
CA ARG A 66 -0.16 20.31 17.08
C ARG A 66 -0.51 19.46 18.29
N PHE A 67 0.09 18.28 18.37
CA PHE A 67 0.15 17.45 19.58
C PHE A 67 1.61 17.17 19.91
N SER A 68 2.13 17.79 20.96
CA SER A 68 3.55 17.72 21.33
C SER A 68 3.76 17.91 22.82
N SER A 69 4.90 17.45 23.31
CA SER A 69 5.37 17.72 24.68
C SER A 69 6.88 17.66 24.69
N LYS A 70 7.48 18.18 25.77
CA LYS A 70 8.83 17.83 26.17
C LYS A 70 8.94 16.33 26.47
N VAL A 71 9.80 15.63 25.74
CA VAL A 71 9.97 14.17 25.78
C VAL A 71 11.30 13.72 26.39
N SER A 72 12.11 14.65 26.88
CA SER A 72 13.34 14.36 27.63
C SER A 72 13.32 14.98 29.03
N GLY A 73 14.19 14.44 29.90
CA GLY A 73 14.28 14.84 31.31
C GLY A 73 13.43 13.97 32.25
N SER A 74 13.58 14.20 33.55
CA SER A 74 12.97 13.40 34.62
C SER A 74 11.45 13.34 34.52
N THR A 75 10.80 14.45 34.19
CA THR A 75 9.33 14.52 34.04
C THR A 75 8.84 13.64 32.89
N ALA A 76 9.53 13.63 31.75
CA ALA A 76 9.14 12.83 30.60
C ALA A 76 9.26 11.32 30.89
N THR A 77 10.34 10.91 31.58
CA THR A 77 10.55 9.52 32.01
C THR A 77 9.52 9.08 33.04
N THR A 78 9.21 9.94 34.03
CA THR A 78 8.28 9.60 35.13
C THR A 78 6.84 9.52 34.63
N THR A 79 6.44 10.40 33.71
CA THR A 79 5.06 10.46 33.20
C THR A 79 4.81 9.54 32.02
N GLY A 80 5.87 9.00 31.37
CA GLY A 80 5.77 8.17 30.18
C GLY A 80 5.21 8.91 28.96
N VAL A 81 5.35 10.24 28.91
CA VAL A 81 4.76 11.09 27.84
C VAL A 81 5.29 10.73 26.44
N TRP A 82 6.53 10.22 26.35
CA TRP A 82 7.10 9.74 25.09
C TRP A 82 6.25 8.64 24.45
N ASP A 83 5.79 7.67 25.24
CA ASP A 83 4.95 6.59 24.73
C ASP A 83 3.59 7.10 24.26
N ILE A 84 3.06 8.14 24.92
CA ILE A 84 1.82 8.82 24.53
C ILE A 84 2.02 9.53 23.19
N ILE A 85 3.05 10.36 23.05
CA ILE A 85 3.39 11.03 21.79
C ILE A 85 3.53 10.01 20.67
N GLN A 86 4.28 8.92 20.88
CA GLN A 86 4.48 7.90 19.85
C GLN A 86 3.20 7.15 19.49
N ALA A 87 2.37 6.77 20.46
CA ALA A 87 1.13 6.03 20.21
C ALA A 87 0.06 6.91 19.56
N VAL A 88 -0.17 8.12 20.05
CA VAL A 88 -1.13 9.07 19.46
C VAL A 88 -0.66 9.47 18.05
N THR A 89 0.64 9.72 17.84
CA THR A 89 1.19 9.96 16.49
C THR A 89 0.93 8.76 15.57
N ARG A 90 1.09 7.52 16.04
CA ARG A 90 0.82 6.32 15.24
C ARG A 90 -0.65 6.22 14.86
N ILE A 91 -1.57 6.46 15.79
CA ILE A 91 -3.02 6.49 15.51
C ILE A 91 -3.32 7.62 14.51
N ALA A 92 -2.79 8.82 14.71
CA ALA A 92 -2.98 9.95 13.81
C ALA A 92 -2.45 9.65 12.39
N LYS A 93 -1.22 9.14 12.26
CA LYS A 93 -0.63 8.73 10.96
C LYS A 93 -1.45 7.65 10.28
N SER A 94 -2.04 6.75 11.07
CA SER A 94 -2.89 5.70 10.52
C SER A 94 -4.14 6.32 9.85
N ILE A 95 -4.72 7.40 10.37
CA ILE A 95 -5.95 7.99 9.84
C ILE A 95 -5.67 9.08 8.79
N PHE A 96 -4.72 9.97 9.07
CA PHE A 96 -4.45 11.18 8.28
C PHE A 96 -3.20 11.06 7.40
N GLY A 97 -2.47 9.94 7.47
CA GLY A 97 -1.34 9.64 6.59
C GLY A 97 -0.24 10.69 6.64
N SER A 98 0.13 11.19 5.46
CA SER A 98 1.17 12.21 5.29
C SER A 98 0.81 13.58 5.87
N ARG A 99 -0.46 13.83 6.22
CA ARG A 99 -0.84 15.09 6.88
C ARG A 99 -0.29 15.19 8.31
N VAL A 100 0.06 14.06 8.91
CA VAL A 100 0.67 14.00 10.24
C VAL A 100 2.19 14.11 10.08
N ARG A 101 2.69 15.34 10.21
CA ARG A 101 4.11 15.64 10.17
C ARG A 101 4.69 15.49 11.57
N TYR A 102 5.27 14.32 11.83
CA TYR A 102 6.06 14.11 13.05
C TYR A 102 7.37 14.89 12.98
N TRP A 103 7.78 15.47 14.10
CA TRP A 103 9.03 16.20 14.27
C TRP A 103 9.62 15.93 15.66
N SER A 104 10.91 16.22 15.83
CA SER A 104 11.62 16.03 17.10
C SER A 104 12.93 16.81 17.07
N GLU A 105 13.14 17.66 18.08
CA GLU A 105 14.33 18.50 18.17
C GLU A 105 15.62 17.67 18.30
N ALA A 106 15.54 16.43 18.78
CA ALA A 106 16.68 15.50 18.82
C ALA A 106 17.31 15.23 17.44
N PHE A 107 16.54 15.43 16.36
CA PHE A 107 16.98 15.23 14.98
C PHE A 107 17.10 16.55 14.21
N ASP A 108 17.14 17.69 14.91
CA ASP A 108 17.14 19.04 14.33
C ASP A 108 15.95 19.29 13.39
N ASP A 109 14.80 18.66 13.70
CA ASP A 109 13.52 18.86 13.01
C ASP A 109 12.51 19.48 13.97
N TYR A 110 11.94 20.60 13.54
CA TYR A 110 11.06 21.43 14.36
C TYR A 110 9.65 21.39 13.78
N GLY A 111 8.67 21.68 14.64
CA GLY A 111 7.28 21.74 14.21
C GLY A 111 7.05 22.80 13.12
N TYR A 112 6.07 22.53 12.26
CA TYR A 112 5.71 23.35 11.10
C TYR A 112 5.12 24.70 11.49
N TYR A 113 4.25 24.72 12.50
CA TYR A 113 3.61 25.94 13.00
C TYR A 113 4.47 26.66 14.04
N LYS A 114 4.37 27.99 14.09
CA LYS A 114 4.98 28.77 15.16
C LYS A 114 4.17 28.60 16.45
N TRP A 115 4.83 28.80 17.59
CA TRP A 115 4.21 28.60 18.92
C TRP A 115 3.03 29.55 19.19
N ASP A 116 3.07 30.78 18.68
CA ASP A 116 1.95 31.73 18.78
C ASP A 116 0.70 31.23 18.06
N GLU A 117 0.85 30.61 16.89
CA GLU A 117 -0.27 30.00 16.15
C GLU A 117 -0.86 28.79 16.91
N VAL A 118 0.01 27.94 17.46
CA VAL A 118 -0.40 26.76 18.24
C VAL A 118 -1.15 27.19 19.51
N HIS A 119 -0.66 28.18 20.25
CA HIS A 119 -1.34 28.68 21.44
C HIS A 119 -2.70 29.31 21.11
N ALA A 120 -2.79 30.10 20.04
CA ALA A 120 -4.06 30.67 19.58
C ALA A 120 -5.09 29.58 19.19
N SER A 121 -4.63 28.49 18.58
CA SER A 121 -5.46 27.31 18.29
C SER A 121 -5.97 26.65 19.58
N ILE A 122 -5.10 26.42 20.56
CA ILE A 122 -5.46 25.81 21.85
C ILE A 122 -6.49 26.67 22.61
N GLU A 123 -6.29 27.98 22.66
CA GLU A 123 -7.23 28.93 23.28
C GLU A 123 -8.62 28.95 22.60
N SER A 124 -8.72 28.45 21.36
CA SER A 124 -9.99 28.37 20.63
C SER A 124 -10.84 27.16 21.01
N TYR A 125 -10.31 26.16 21.72
CA TYR A 125 -11.03 24.91 22.02
C TYR A 125 -12.23 25.13 22.94
N ASP A 126 -12.16 26.13 23.82
CA ASP A 126 -13.27 26.48 24.73
C ASP A 126 -14.26 27.49 24.14
N LYS A 127 -14.04 27.96 22.90
CA LYS A 127 -14.94 28.86 22.19
C LYS A 127 -15.95 28.04 21.37
N VAL A 128 -17.23 28.06 21.72
CA VAL A 128 -18.28 27.35 20.97
C VAL A 128 -18.51 28.04 19.62
N ASP A 129 -18.16 27.38 18.51
CA ASP A 129 -18.55 27.82 17.18
C ASP A 129 -19.91 27.20 16.83
N GLY A 130 -20.94 28.02 16.64
CA GLY A 130 -22.33 27.60 16.44
C GLY A 130 -22.63 26.89 15.11
N TRP A 131 -22.11 25.68 14.89
CA TRP A 131 -22.48 24.82 13.77
C TRP A 131 -23.37 23.65 14.23
N ALA A 132 -24.66 23.72 13.91
CA ALA A 132 -25.62 22.63 14.10
C ALA A 132 -25.52 21.63 12.93
N ALA A 133 -25.40 20.34 13.24
CA ALA A 133 -25.36 19.27 12.24
C ALA A 133 -26.71 19.17 11.47
N PRO A 134 -26.73 18.92 10.15
CA PRO A 134 -27.99 18.74 9.42
C PRO A 134 -28.51 17.30 9.48
N GLU A 135 -29.80 17.17 9.74
CA GLU A 135 -30.57 15.93 9.72
C GLU A 135 -30.81 15.36 8.31
N THR A 136 -31.06 14.05 8.30
CA THR A 136 -31.37 13.14 7.19
C THR A 136 -32.49 13.59 6.24
N SER A 137 -32.28 13.51 4.91
CA SER A 137 -33.29 13.02 3.95
C SER A 137 -32.73 12.72 2.54
N ALA A 138 -33.12 11.53 2.04
CA ALA A 138 -33.37 11.10 0.66
C ALA A 138 -32.35 11.28 -0.51
N SER A 139 -32.10 10.13 -1.16
CA SER A 139 -31.37 9.71 -2.39
C SER A 139 -31.74 10.41 -3.73
N PRO A 140 -31.25 9.98 -4.92
CA PRO A 140 -29.93 9.48 -5.36
C PRO A 140 -29.41 10.20 -6.65
N SER A 141 -28.09 10.12 -6.92
CA SER A 141 -27.45 9.89 -8.24
C SER A 141 -26.22 10.76 -8.54
N ALA A 142 -25.15 10.04 -8.91
CA ALA A 142 -24.16 10.35 -9.94
C ALA A 142 -23.41 11.69 -9.87
N ASN A 143 -22.16 11.65 -9.41
CA ASN A 143 -21.03 11.48 -10.34
C ASN A 143 -19.72 11.24 -9.59
N LEU A 144 -19.03 10.19 -10.03
CA LEU A 144 -17.65 9.88 -9.71
C LEU A 144 -16.72 10.97 -10.24
N THR A 145 -15.77 11.43 -9.42
CA THR A 145 -14.41 11.69 -9.90
C THR A 145 -13.38 11.51 -8.78
N SER A 146 -12.41 10.63 -9.10
CA SER A 146 -11.02 10.55 -8.64
C SER A 146 -10.70 10.36 -7.16
N SER A 147 -10.48 9.09 -6.81
CA SER A 147 -9.84 8.64 -5.58
C SER A 147 -8.31 8.79 -5.64
N GLU A 148 -7.72 9.49 -4.68
CA GLU A 148 -6.28 9.51 -4.42
C GLU A 148 -6.00 8.82 -3.07
N HIS A 149 -5.64 7.53 -3.13
CA HIS A 149 -4.36 6.98 -2.64
C HIS A 149 -4.19 6.90 -1.10
N MET A 150 -4.81 5.87 -0.51
CA MET A 150 -4.50 5.36 0.84
C MET A 150 -3.72 4.04 0.73
N PRO A 151 -2.42 3.96 1.06
CA PRO A 151 -1.78 2.67 1.34
C PRO A 151 -1.73 2.41 2.87
N SER A 152 -1.98 1.14 3.24
CA SER A 152 -1.69 0.50 4.54
C SER A 152 -2.84 0.21 5.52
N TYR A 153 -4.00 -0.29 5.05
CA TYR A 153 -4.95 -1.04 5.90
C TYR A 153 -5.57 -2.28 5.27
N LEU A 154 -5.34 -2.50 3.99
CA LEU A 154 -5.98 -3.57 3.25
C LEU A 154 -5.22 -4.89 3.39
N CYS A 155 -3.91 -4.83 3.60
CA CYS A 155 -3.07 -6.01 3.68
C CYS A 155 -1.83 -5.78 4.54
N GLU A 156 -1.21 -6.88 4.96
CA GLU A 156 0.08 -6.89 5.66
C GLU A 156 1.03 -7.93 5.05
N VAL A 157 2.33 -7.74 5.28
CA VAL A 157 3.35 -8.71 4.86
C VAL A 157 3.47 -9.78 5.95
N GLN A 158 3.23 -11.03 5.59
CA GLN A 158 3.43 -12.19 6.47
C GLN A 158 4.43 -13.17 5.89
N SER A 159 5.03 -13.98 6.76
CA SER A 159 5.80 -15.15 6.33
C SER A 159 4.86 -16.27 5.88
N ILE A 160 5.13 -16.84 4.72
CA ILE A 160 4.36 -17.93 4.13
C ILE A 160 5.25 -19.18 4.06
N PRO A 161 4.87 -20.29 4.73
CA PRO A 161 5.63 -21.53 4.70
C PRO A 161 5.96 -21.98 3.27
N GLY A 162 7.24 -22.22 3.00
CA GLY A 162 7.74 -22.66 1.69
C GLY A 162 7.74 -21.60 0.57
N ARG A 163 7.15 -20.41 0.80
CA ARG A 163 7.01 -19.35 -0.23
C ARG A 163 7.59 -18.00 0.21
N GLY A 164 8.33 -17.96 1.32
CA GLY A 164 9.02 -16.76 1.78
C GLY A 164 8.07 -15.78 2.46
N LYS A 165 7.88 -14.59 1.87
CA LYS A 165 6.94 -13.58 2.34
C LYS A 165 5.79 -13.46 1.35
N GLY A 166 4.63 -12.99 1.83
CA GLY A 166 3.46 -12.73 1.01
C GLY A 166 2.62 -11.60 1.58
N LEU A 167 1.73 -11.03 0.77
CA LEU A 167 0.77 -10.03 1.21
C LEU A 167 -0.55 -10.71 1.54
N ILE A 168 -1.04 -10.55 2.76
CA ILE A 168 -2.30 -11.13 3.24
C ILE A 168 -3.32 -10.03 3.44
N ALA A 169 -4.52 -10.20 2.91
CA ALA A 169 -5.62 -9.26 3.10
C ALA A 169 -6.08 -9.24 4.57
N LEU A 170 -6.16 -8.06 5.17
CA LEU A 170 -6.61 -7.85 6.55
C LEU A 170 -8.13 -7.70 6.67
N ARG A 171 -8.78 -7.36 5.56
CA ARG A 171 -10.23 -7.17 5.43
C ARG A 171 -10.64 -7.52 4.00
N LYS A 172 -11.94 -7.58 3.76
CA LYS A 172 -12.45 -7.79 2.41
C LYS A 172 -12.01 -6.63 1.50
N ILE A 173 -11.41 -6.99 0.36
CA ILE A 173 -11.02 -6.05 -0.69
C ILE A 173 -11.93 -6.32 -1.88
N THR A 174 -12.76 -5.34 -2.25
CA THR A 174 -13.67 -5.47 -3.39
C THR A 174 -12.91 -5.42 -4.71
N MET A 175 -13.43 -6.10 -5.72
CA MET A 175 -12.92 -6.00 -7.10
C MET A 175 -12.78 -4.53 -7.54
N GLY A 176 -11.68 -4.21 -8.23
CA GLY A 176 -11.35 -2.87 -8.73
C GLY A 176 -10.63 -1.99 -7.70
N THR A 177 -10.59 -2.38 -6.42
CA THR A 177 -9.87 -1.61 -5.40
C THR A 177 -8.36 -1.59 -5.68
N ARG A 178 -7.76 -0.41 -5.64
CA ARG A 178 -6.31 -0.23 -5.64
C ARG A 178 -5.76 -0.61 -4.26
N VAL A 179 -5.08 -1.75 -4.20
CA VAL A 179 -4.53 -2.35 -2.99
C VAL A 179 -3.26 -1.63 -2.54
N LEU A 180 -2.35 -1.36 -3.47
CA LEU A 180 -1.08 -0.68 -3.22
C LEU A 180 -0.76 0.34 -4.31
N ILE A 181 -0.02 1.36 -3.90
CA ILE A 181 0.77 2.20 -4.80
C ILE A 181 2.16 2.36 -4.19
N GLU A 182 3.22 2.18 -4.98
CA GLU A 182 4.57 2.37 -4.50
C GLU A 182 5.48 3.02 -5.54
N LYS A 183 6.38 3.89 -5.06
CA LYS A 183 7.52 4.35 -5.84
C LYS A 183 8.62 3.28 -5.82
N PRO A 184 9.39 3.15 -6.90
CA PRO A 184 10.56 2.27 -6.91
C PRO A 184 11.56 2.59 -5.79
N ILE A 185 12.19 1.55 -5.24
CA ILE A 185 13.46 1.68 -4.51
C ILE A 185 14.57 1.99 -5.51
N LEU A 186 14.60 1.23 -6.60
CA LEU A 186 15.60 1.29 -7.65
C LEU A 186 14.98 0.89 -8.99
N GLN A 187 15.35 1.62 -10.04
CA GLN A 187 15.02 1.32 -11.43
C GLN A 187 16.28 0.90 -12.17
N THR A 188 16.15 -0.04 -13.10
CA THR A 188 17.28 -0.55 -13.87
C THR A 188 16.85 -0.99 -15.26
N ARG A 189 17.74 -0.83 -16.23
CA ARG A 189 17.53 -1.30 -17.60
C ARG A 189 17.75 -2.81 -17.69
N ASN A 190 17.14 -3.44 -18.68
CA ASN A 190 17.46 -4.82 -19.01
C ASN A 190 18.86 -4.91 -19.64
N ALA A 191 19.80 -5.56 -18.95
CA ALA A 191 21.16 -5.78 -19.44
C ALA A 191 21.77 -7.03 -18.78
N PRO A 192 22.89 -7.57 -19.32
CA PRO A 192 23.55 -8.72 -18.72
C PRO A 192 24.00 -8.46 -17.27
N PRO A 193 23.92 -9.46 -16.37
CA PRO A 193 24.25 -9.28 -14.95
C PRO A 193 25.64 -8.67 -14.68
N ALA A 194 26.64 -9.03 -15.47
CA ALA A 194 28.00 -8.52 -15.31
C ALA A 194 28.10 -6.99 -15.47
N SER A 195 27.27 -6.40 -16.33
CA SER A 195 27.22 -4.96 -16.58
C SER A 195 26.29 -4.24 -15.60
N LEU A 196 25.24 -4.92 -15.12
CA LEU A 196 24.28 -4.36 -14.17
C LEU A 196 24.83 -4.29 -12.75
N GLU A 197 25.54 -5.33 -12.29
CA GLU A 197 26.01 -5.44 -10.92
C GLU A 197 26.74 -4.18 -10.40
N PRO A 198 27.77 -3.62 -11.09
CA PRO A 198 28.46 -2.43 -10.60
C PRO A 198 27.58 -1.18 -10.61
N THR A 199 26.59 -1.11 -11.50
CA THR A 199 25.64 0.01 -11.57
C THR A 199 24.67 -0.06 -10.39
N ILE A 200 24.05 -1.22 -10.16
CA ILE A 200 23.15 -1.42 -9.02
C ILE A 200 23.90 -1.20 -7.70
N ALA A 201 25.14 -1.67 -7.57
CA ALA A 201 25.95 -1.44 -6.37
C ALA A 201 26.17 0.04 -6.07
N ARG A 202 26.46 0.84 -7.11
CA ARG A 202 26.64 2.30 -7.00
C ARG A 202 25.36 2.99 -6.59
N ASP A 203 24.26 2.66 -7.26
CA ASP A 203 22.96 3.26 -7.02
C ASP A 203 22.42 2.87 -5.64
N LEU A 204 22.58 1.61 -5.23
CA LEU A 204 22.24 1.16 -3.88
C LEU A 204 23.05 1.89 -2.81
N LYS A 205 24.35 2.15 -3.05
CA LYS A 205 25.21 2.87 -2.11
C LYS A 205 24.76 4.32 -1.89
N SER A 206 24.13 4.96 -2.88
CA SER A 206 23.62 6.34 -2.75
C SER A 206 22.27 6.42 -2.01
N LEU A 207 21.56 5.30 -1.84
CA LEU A 207 20.31 5.25 -1.08
C LEU A 207 20.56 5.33 0.43
N THR A 208 19.51 5.68 1.19
CA THR A 208 19.55 5.64 2.65
C THR A 208 19.78 4.22 3.18
N LYS A 209 20.31 4.09 4.40
CA LYS A 209 20.54 2.77 5.03
C LYS A 209 19.27 1.94 5.18
N ALA A 210 18.12 2.59 5.37
CA ALA A 210 16.83 1.91 5.41
C ALA A 210 16.50 1.26 4.05
N LYS A 211 16.61 2.01 2.95
CA LYS A 211 16.37 1.51 1.60
C LYS A 211 17.38 0.44 1.17
N GLN A 212 18.65 0.59 1.58
CA GLN A 212 19.67 -0.44 1.37
C GLN A 212 19.28 -1.77 2.04
N ARG A 213 18.93 -1.73 3.33
CA ARG A 213 18.48 -2.93 4.06
C ARG A 213 17.22 -3.54 3.46
N GLN A 214 16.29 -2.69 3.02
CA GLN A 214 15.06 -3.15 2.37
C GLN A 214 15.34 -3.91 1.08
N PHE A 215 16.14 -3.35 0.18
CA PHE A 215 16.56 -4.01 -1.05
C PHE A 215 17.27 -5.35 -0.76
N LEU A 216 18.20 -5.35 0.19
CA LEU A 216 18.94 -6.55 0.58
C LEU A 216 18.09 -7.61 1.30
N SER A 217 16.88 -7.25 1.74
CA SER A 217 15.91 -8.18 2.34
C SER A 217 15.00 -8.87 1.33
N LEU A 218 15.04 -8.43 0.06
CA LEU A 218 14.27 -9.05 -1.03
C LEU A 218 14.84 -10.42 -1.39
N HIS A 219 13.98 -11.27 -1.95
CA HIS A 219 14.37 -12.64 -2.28
C HIS A 219 15.40 -12.68 -3.43
N ASN A 220 16.32 -13.64 -3.41
CA ASN A 220 17.29 -13.83 -4.49
C ASN A 220 17.31 -15.29 -4.94
N ASN A 221 16.64 -15.58 -6.05
CA ASN A 221 16.63 -16.91 -6.67
C ASN A 221 17.90 -17.22 -7.47
N PHE A 222 18.78 -16.23 -7.65
CA PHE A 222 20.02 -16.37 -8.41
C PHE A 222 21.23 -15.93 -7.57
N PRO A 223 21.48 -16.58 -6.41
CA PRO A 223 22.64 -16.27 -5.60
C PRO A 223 23.93 -16.66 -6.35
N GLY A 224 25.04 -15.97 -6.07
CA GLY A 224 26.32 -16.24 -6.69
C GLY A 224 27.09 -14.98 -7.02
N LYS A 225 27.72 -14.94 -8.21
CA LYS A 225 28.66 -13.87 -8.62
C LYS A 225 28.03 -12.47 -8.70
N TYR A 226 26.73 -12.37 -9.00
CA TYR A 226 26.03 -11.11 -9.22
C TYR A 226 24.78 -11.01 -8.33
N PRO A 227 24.95 -10.88 -7.00
CA PRO A 227 23.84 -10.94 -6.05
C PRO A 227 22.81 -9.83 -6.23
N PHE A 228 23.20 -8.59 -6.54
CA PHE A 228 22.26 -7.49 -6.72
C PHE A 228 21.44 -7.64 -7.99
N SER A 229 22.08 -8.08 -9.07
CA SER A 229 21.42 -8.43 -10.33
C SER A 229 20.45 -9.61 -10.13
N GLY A 230 20.82 -10.59 -9.30
CA GLY A 230 19.94 -11.71 -8.92
C GLY A 230 18.68 -11.26 -8.18
N ILE A 231 18.81 -10.31 -7.23
CA ILE A 231 17.67 -9.69 -6.54
C ILE A 231 16.78 -8.95 -7.53
N ILE A 232 17.35 -8.11 -8.40
CA ILE A 232 16.60 -7.40 -9.45
C ILE A 232 15.86 -8.42 -10.33
N ARG A 233 16.56 -9.43 -10.86
CA ARG A 233 15.97 -10.44 -11.74
C ARG A 233 14.80 -11.18 -11.08
N THR A 234 14.87 -11.37 -9.78
CA THR A 234 13.84 -12.10 -9.02
C THR A 234 12.60 -11.24 -8.76
N ASN A 235 12.76 -9.94 -8.53
CA ASN A 235 11.71 -9.10 -7.95
C ASN A 235 11.24 -7.93 -8.82
N ALA A 236 11.99 -7.59 -9.87
CA ALA A 236 11.69 -6.40 -10.65
C ALA A 236 10.44 -6.60 -11.51
N LEU A 237 9.53 -5.62 -11.46
CA LEU A 237 8.41 -5.53 -12.40
C LEU A 237 8.76 -4.57 -13.54
N PRO A 238 8.33 -4.83 -14.78
CA PRO A 238 8.48 -3.88 -15.88
C PRO A 238 7.75 -2.56 -15.58
N CYS A 239 8.42 -1.43 -15.82
CA CYS A 239 7.83 -0.09 -15.72
C CYS A 239 6.94 0.21 -16.93
N GLY A 240 5.91 -0.61 -17.16
CA GLY A 240 4.97 -0.48 -18.28
C GLY A 240 5.09 -1.59 -19.33
N SER A 241 4.12 -1.63 -20.24
CA SER A 241 4.07 -2.62 -21.32
C SER A 241 5.21 -2.40 -22.31
N GLY A 242 5.97 -3.45 -22.62
CA GLY A 242 7.13 -3.35 -23.52
C GLY A 242 8.32 -2.56 -22.96
N ALA A 243 8.29 -2.18 -21.67
CA ALA A 243 9.33 -1.40 -21.05
C ALA A 243 10.67 -2.16 -21.02
N THR A 244 11.75 -1.45 -21.35
CA THR A 244 13.13 -1.94 -21.20
C THR A 244 13.70 -1.67 -19.81
N VAL A 245 12.93 -1.00 -18.96
CA VAL A 245 13.25 -0.65 -17.58
C VAL A 245 12.34 -1.45 -16.66
N GLY A 246 12.93 -2.02 -15.61
CA GLY A 246 12.20 -2.63 -14.50
C GLY A 246 12.55 -1.96 -13.18
N ALA A 247 11.71 -2.17 -12.19
CA ALA A 247 11.83 -1.57 -10.87
C ALA A 247 11.56 -2.57 -9.76
N VAL A 248 12.26 -2.39 -8.64
CA VAL A 248 11.96 -3.08 -7.38
C VAL A 248 11.34 -2.12 -6.38
N TYR A 249 10.48 -2.65 -5.53
CA TYR A 249 9.56 -1.90 -4.69
C TYR A 249 9.62 -2.34 -3.23
N PRO A 250 9.24 -1.46 -2.30
CA PRO A 250 9.25 -1.73 -0.86
C PRO A 250 8.46 -2.96 -0.42
N THR A 251 7.22 -3.09 -0.89
CA THR A 251 6.24 -4.08 -0.43
C THR A 251 5.73 -4.92 -1.60
N ILE A 252 5.55 -4.32 -2.79
CA ILE A 252 5.05 -5.03 -3.98
C ILE A 252 5.91 -6.25 -4.34
N CYS A 253 7.23 -6.20 -4.08
CA CYS A 253 8.13 -7.33 -4.32
C CYS A 253 7.89 -8.56 -3.43
N PHE A 254 7.03 -8.47 -2.40
CA PHE A 254 6.63 -9.63 -1.60
C PHE A 254 5.35 -10.30 -2.11
N ILE A 255 4.68 -9.78 -3.14
CA ILE A 255 3.45 -10.40 -3.67
C ILE A 255 3.82 -11.67 -4.41
N ASN A 256 3.28 -12.82 -4.03
CA ASN A 256 3.59 -14.08 -4.71
C ASN A 256 2.78 -14.29 -5.99
N HIS A 257 3.21 -15.32 -6.74
CA HIS A 257 2.53 -15.77 -7.94
C HIS A 257 1.28 -16.63 -7.65
N SER A 258 0.24 -16.43 -8.46
CA SER A 258 -0.80 -17.43 -8.70
C SER A 258 -1.21 -17.43 -10.17
N CYS A 259 -1.38 -18.62 -10.75
CA CYS A 259 -1.83 -18.77 -12.16
C CYS A 259 -3.30 -18.36 -12.36
N ARG A 260 -4.05 -18.21 -11.26
CA ARG A 260 -5.34 -17.53 -11.20
C ARG A 260 -5.24 -16.50 -10.09
N SER A 261 -4.53 -15.42 -10.39
CA SER A 261 -4.28 -14.32 -9.47
C SER A 261 -5.56 -13.60 -9.10
N ASN A 262 -5.49 -12.82 -8.03
CA ASN A 262 -6.60 -11.97 -7.55
C ASN A 262 -6.28 -10.49 -7.62
N ALA A 263 -5.05 -10.13 -7.96
CA ALA A 263 -4.65 -8.79 -8.30
C ALA A 263 -3.87 -8.75 -9.63
N HIS A 264 -3.74 -7.53 -10.15
CA HIS A 264 -2.94 -7.18 -11.32
C HIS A 264 -2.09 -5.94 -11.01
N ASN A 265 -0.85 -5.95 -11.48
CA ASN A 265 0.05 -4.81 -11.38
C ASN A 265 -0.08 -3.91 -12.61
N SER A 266 0.06 -2.60 -12.44
CA SER A 266 0.03 -1.62 -13.52
C SER A 266 0.93 -0.45 -13.19
N TRP A 267 1.84 -0.14 -14.11
CA TRP A 267 2.72 1.02 -14.03
C TRP A 267 2.00 2.29 -14.48
N ASN A 268 2.04 3.31 -13.63
CA ASN A 268 1.59 4.65 -13.97
C ASN A 268 2.79 5.48 -14.43
N GLU A 269 2.88 5.74 -15.73
CA GLU A 269 3.98 6.51 -16.32
C GLU A 269 4.04 7.96 -15.83
N THR A 270 2.88 8.60 -15.62
CA THR A 270 2.81 10.00 -15.19
C THR A 270 3.31 10.18 -13.76
N LEU A 271 2.99 9.24 -12.87
CA LEU A 271 3.34 9.30 -11.45
C LEU A 271 4.64 8.56 -11.12
N GLU A 272 5.19 7.81 -12.08
CA GLU A 272 6.33 6.92 -11.93
C GLU A 272 6.15 5.94 -10.75
N GLN A 273 4.99 5.30 -10.70
CA GLN A 273 4.57 4.44 -9.59
C GLN A 273 3.96 3.14 -10.11
N GLU A 274 4.21 2.05 -9.38
CA GLU A 274 3.50 0.80 -9.59
C GLU A 274 2.24 0.78 -8.75
N THR A 275 1.16 0.27 -9.33
CA THR A 275 -0.12 0.09 -8.66
C THR A 275 -0.52 -1.38 -8.68
N ILE A 276 -1.15 -1.84 -7.61
CA ILE A 276 -1.74 -3.18 -7.52
C ILE A 276 -3.24 -3.02 -7.39
N HIS A 277 -4.02 -3.63 -8.27
CA HIS A 277 -5.48 -3.56 -8.26
C HIS A 277 -6.08 -4.95 -8.12
N ALA A 278 -7.09 -5.08 -7.26
CA ALA A 278 -7.87 -6.30 -7.15
C ALA A 278 -8.67 -6.53 -8.45
N ILE A 279 -8.55 -7.72 -9.05
CA ILE A 279 -9.30 -8.11 -10.27
C ILE A 279 -10.48 -9.03 -9.96
N ARG A 280 -10.66 -9.37 -8.68
CA ARG A 280 -11.83 -10.00 -8.09
C ARG A 280 -11.87 -9.65 -6.60
N ASP A 281 -12.97 -9.96 -5.93
CA ASP A 281 -13.02 -9.87 -4.47
C ASP A 281 -11.93 -10.74 -3.83
N ILE A 282 -11.31 -10.21 -2.78
CA ILE A 282 -10.28 -10.86 -1.95
C ILE A 282 -10.80 -10.86 -0.52
N GLU A 283 -10.94 -12.04 0.06
CA GLU A 283 -11.50 -12.19 1.41
C GLU A 283 -10.43 -11.97 2.50
N PRO A 284 -10.81 -11.60 3.74
CA PRO A 284 -9.85 -11.50 4.85
C PRO A 284 -9.07 -12.81 5.03
N GLY A 285 -7.75 -12.70 5.19
CA GLY A 285 -6.84 -13.84 5.30
C GLY A 285 -6.43 -14.45 3.95
N GLU A 286 -7.02 -14.05 2.83
CA GLU A 286 -6.58 -14.49 1.50
C GLU A 286 -5.27 -13.78 1.10
N GLU A 287 -4.36 -14.53 0.49
CA GLU A 287 -3.12 -13.99 -0.06
C GLU A 287 -3.39 -13.19 -1.35
N ILE A 288 -2.89 -11.96 -1.40
CA ILE A 288 -2.87 -11.15 -2.62
C ILE A 288 -1.75 -11.69 -3.51
N THR A 289 -2.09 -11.98 -4.77
CA THR A 289 -1.20 -12.60 -5.75
C THR A 289 -1.33 -11.92 -7.11
N ILE A 290 -0.26 -11.93 -7.90
CA ILE A 290 -0.24 -11.51 -9.31
C ILE A 290 0.23 -12.66 -10.23
N SER A 291 0.07 -12.51 -11.54
CA SER A 291 0.65 -13.47 -12.49
C SER A 291 2.10 -13.08 -12.81
N TYR A 292 3.00 -14.04 -12.79
CA TYR A 292 4.40 -13.90 -13.22
C TYR A 292 4.64 -14.49 -14.62
N ASP A 293 3.66 -15.26 -15.11
CA ASP A 293 3.71 -15.93 -16.40
C ASP A 293 2.75 -15.27 -17.40
N HIS A 294 2.92 -15.64 -18.68
CA HIS A 294 2.14 -15.13 -19.80
C HIS A 294 0.90 -15.97 -20.13
N GLY A 295 0.43 -16.80 -19.19
CA GLY A 295 -0.72 -17.67 -19.38
C GLY A 295 -0.41 -19.00 -20.08
N GLY A 296 -1.46 -19.68 -20.54
CA GLY A 296 -1.36 -20.97 -21.24
C GLY A 296 -1.49 -22.21 -20.35
N PRO A 297 -1.26 -23.41 -20.89
CA PRO A 297 -1.40 -24.67 -20.15
C PRO A 297 -0.31 -24.85 -19.10
N SER A 298 -0.55 -25.71 -18.11
CA SER A 298 0.39 -26.02 -17.04
C SER A 298 1.72 -26.57 -17.57
N SER A 299 1.70 -27.30 -18.68
CA SER A 299 2.89 -27.80 -19.38
C SER A 299 3.83 -26.71 -19.90
N HIS A 300 3.34 -25.47 -20.03
CA HIS A 300 4.13 -24.31 -20.42
C HIS A 300 4.49 -23.45 -19.19
N ARG A 301 3.50 -23.10 -18.37
CA ARG A 301 3.70 -22.18 -17.23
C ARG A 301 4.61 -22.75 -16.14
N LYS A 302 4.47 -24.04 -15.78
CA LYS A 302 5.28 -24.65 -14.72
C LYS A 302 6.79 -24.63 -15.04
N PRO A 303 7.27 -25.13 -16.20
CA PRO A 303 8.69 -25.07 -16.52
C PRO A 303 9.18 -23.62 -16.69
N TRP A 304 8.37 -22.73 -17.26
CA TRP A 304 8.70 -21.31 -17.37
C TRP A 304 8.96 -20.67 -16.00
N LEU A 305 8.05 -20.87 -15.03
CA LEU A 305 8.21 -20.34 -13.68
C LEU A 305 9.44 -20.94 -12.98
N LYS A 306 9.69 -22.24 -13.17
CA LYS A 306 10.88 -22.90 -12.62
C LYS A 306 12.17 -22.31 -13.19
N GLU A 307 12.23 -22.08 -14.50
CA GLU A 307 13.41 -21.51 -15.17
C GLU A 307 13.63 -20.03 -14.80
N LYS A 308 12.56 -19.23 -14.81
CA LYS A 308 12.65 -17.78 -14.62
C LYS A 308 12.71 -17.36 -13.15
N PHE A 309 12.08 -18.12 -12.25
CA PHE A 309 11.92 -17.77 -10.84
C PHE A 309 12.34 -18.90 -9.87
N GLY A 310 12.80 -20.06 -10.33
CA GLY A 310 13.41 -21.07 -9.46
C GLY A 310 12.43 -21.91 -8.61
N PHE A 311 11.12 -21.66 -8.66
CA PHE A 311 10.12 -22.38 -7.85
C PHE A 311 9.22 -23.29 -8.69
N ASP A 312 8.74 -24.36 -8.07
CA ASP A 312 7.68 -25.21 -8.63
C ASP A 312 6.31 -24.64 -8.22
N CYS A 313 5.51 -24.21 -9.20
CA CYS A 313 4.25 -23.55 -8.88
C CYS A 313 3.24 -24.52 -8.25
N ASP A 314 2.83 -24.19 -7.03
CA ASP A 314 1.87 -24.89 -6.20
C ASP A 314 0.58 -24.08 -5.96
N CYS A 315 0.27 -23.09 -6.81
CA CYS A 315 -0.97 -22.33 -6.65
C CYS A 315 -2.20 -23.25 -6.77
N PHE A 316 -3.37 -22.76 -6.36
CA PHE A 316 -4.63 -23.52 -6.40
C PHE A 316 -4.86 -24.22 -7.75
N VAL A 317 -4.62 -23.54 -8.86
CA VAL A 317 -4.78 -24.12 -10.22
C VAL A 317 -3.80 -25.26 -10.45
N CYS A 318 -2.53 -25.08 -10.10
CA CYS A 318 -1.48 -26.06 -10.35
C CYS A 318 -1.56 -27.29 -9.44
N ARG A 319 -2.33 -27.21 -8.35
CA ARG A 319 -2.66 -28.30 -7.41
C ARG A 319 -3.99 -29.01 -7.72
N LEU A 320 -4.72 -28.60 -8.75
CA LEU A 320 -5.94 -29.30 -9.14
C LEU A 320 -5.65 -30.79 -9.45
N PRO A 321 -6.61 -31.69 -9.17
CA PRO A 321 -6.54 -33.07 -9.66
C PRO A 321 -6.34 -33.10 -11.18
N LEU A 322 -5.65 -34.13 -11.69
CA LEU A 322 -5.24 -34.20 -13.11
C LEU A 322 -6.38 -33.90 -14.09
N VAL A 323 -7.55 -34.48 -13.88
CA VAL A 323 -8.72 -34.27 -14.74
C VAL A 323 -9.20 -32.81 -14.76
N GLU A 324 -9.20 -32.13 -13.61
CA GLU A 324 -9.59 -30.71 -13.52
C GLU A 324 -8.51 -29.78 -14.05
N LEU A 325 -7.23 -30.16 -13.86
CA LEU A 325 -6.09 -29.46 -14.45
C LEU A 325 -6.13 -29.53 -15.98
N GLU A 326 -6.42 -30.70 -16.56
CA GLU A 326 -6.57 -30.89 -18.01
C GLU A 326 -7.72 -30.05 -18.58
N LYS A 327 -8.87 -29.96 -17.88
CA LYS A 327 -9.97 -29.06 -18.26
C LYS A 327 -9.53 -27.60 -18.26
N SER A 328 -8.84 -27.16 -17.19
CA SER A 328 -8.27 -25.81 -17.11
C SER A 328 -7.29 -25.55 -18.27
N ASP A 329 -6.41 -26.49 -18.56
CA ASP A 329 -5.41 -26.37 -19.62
C ASP A 329 -6.06 -26.32 -21.01
N LYS A 330 -7.13 -27.07 -21.24
CA LYS A 330 -7.94 -26.98 -22.46
C LYS A 330 -8.56 -25.59 -22.61
N ARG A 331 -9.19 -25.05 -21.55
CA ARG A 331 -9.76 -23.68 -21.57
C ARG A 331 -8.68 -22.64 -21.86
N ARG A 332 -7.51 -22.74 -21.23
CA ARG A 332 -6.39 -21.80 -21.44
C ARG A 332 -5.81 -21.87 -22.85
N LYS A 333 -5.69 -23.06 -23.45
CA LYS A 333 -5.31 -23.21 -24.87
C LYS A 333 -6.34 -22.57 -25.80
N GLN A 334 -7.62 -22.75 -25.51
CA GLN A 334 -8.70 -22.12 -26.27
C GLN A 334 -8.66 -20.59 -26.15
N ILE A 335 -8.44 -20.04 -24.95
CA ILE A 335 -8.26 -18.61 -24.72
C ILE A 335 -7.09 -18.07 -25.57
N GLN A 336 -5.94 -18.74 -25.56
CA GLN A 336 -4.78 -18.33 -26.34
C GLN A 336 -5.06 -18.33 -27.86
N GLN A 337 -5.72 -19.38 -28.36
CA GLN A 337 -6.06 -19.45 -29.78
C GLN A 337 -7.04 -18.33 -30.16
N LEU A 338 -8.07 -18.10 -29.34
CA LEU A 338 -9.05 -17.05 -29.60
C LEU A 338 -8.39 -15.66 -29.57
N ASP A 339 -7.50 -15.40 -28.61
CA ASP A 339 -6.77 -14.14 -28.49
C ASP A 339 -5.86 -13.88 -29.71
N GLN A 340 -5.11 -14.89 -30.13
CA GLN A 340 -4.27 -14.83 -31.35
C GLN A 340 -5.11 -14.54 -32.60
N ASP A 341 -6.22 -15.24 -32.75
CA ASP A 341 -7.14 -15.06 -33.87
C ASP A 341 -7.77 -13.65 -33.88
N ILE A 342 -8.09 -13.10 -32.71
CA ILE A 342 -8.65 -11.74 -32.57
C ILE A 342 -7.58 -10.70 -32.91
N GLY A 343 -6.35 -10.93 -32.46
CA GLY A 343 -5.20 -10.05 -32.71
C GLY A 343 -4.66 -10.10 -34.14
N ASP A 344 -5.08 -11.05 -34.98
CA ASP A 344 -4.65 -11.15 -36.38
C ASP A 344 -5.27 -10.01 -37.24
N PRO A 345 -4.45 -9.05 -37.72
CA PRO A 345 -4.95 -7.93 -38.50
C PRO A 345 -5.53 -8.37 -39.85
N VAL A 346 -5.00 -9.42 -40.47
CA VAL A 346 -5.47 -9.92 -41.77
C VAL A 346 -6.87 -10.50 -41.62
N ARG A 347 -7.08 -11.31 -40.58
CA ARG A 347 -8.40 -11.85 -40.26
C ARG A 347 -9.39 -10.75 -39.90
N MET A 348 -8.99 -9.77 -39.09
CA MET A 348 -9.86 -8.67 -38.71
C MET A 348 -10.32 -7.85 -39.92
N MET A 349 -9.44 -7.61 -40.89
CA MET A 349 -9.81 -6.92 -42.14
C MET A 349 -10.66 -7.79 -43.08
N SER A 350 -10.31 -9.07 -43.26
CA SER A 350 -10.94 -9.94 -44.26
C SER A 350 -12.22 -10.64 -43.78
N ARG A 351 -12.34 -10.88 -42.47
CA ARG A 351 -13.42 -11.66 -41.84
C ARG A 351 -13.85 -11.05 -40.48
N PRO A 352 -14.25 -9.77 -40.43
CA PRO A 352 -14.54 -9.06 -39.17
C PRO A 352 -15.63 -9.75 -38.33
N SER A 353 -16.67 -10.32 -38.97
CA SER A 353 -17.72 -11.07 -38.27
C SER A 353 -17.16 -12.31 -37.55
N ALA A 354 -16.15 -12.98 -38.12
CA ALA A 354 -15.50 -14.12 -37.48
C ALA A 354 -14.62 -13.70 -36.30
N SER A 355 -14.02 -12.50 -36.34
CA SER A 355 -13.30 -11.94 -35.19
C SER A 355 -14.27 -11.56 -34.07
N LEU A 356 -15.41 -10.93 -34.38
CA LEU A 356 -16.45 -10.63 -33.38
C LEU A 356 -17.03 -11.89 -32.74
N LEU A 357 -17.23 -12.96 -33.51
CA LEU A 357 -17.63 -14.26 -32.97
C LEU A 357 -16.56 -14.82 -32.01
N ASN A 358 -15.28 -14.72 -32.36
CA ASN A 358 -14.21 -15.11 -31.46
C ASN A 358 -14.19 -14.28 -30.17
N CYS A 359 -14.44 -12.98 -30.22
CA CYS A 359 -14.57 -12.15 -29.02
C CYS A 359 -15.70 -12.66 -28.10
N ARG A 360 -16.86 -13.01 -28.68
CA ARG A 360 -17.98 -13.59 -27.90
C ARG A 360 -17.61 -14.94 -27.28
N SER A 361 -16.98 -15.82 -28.05
CA SER A 361 -16.49 -17.11 -27.55
C SER A 361 -15.47 -16.93 -26.43
N LEU A 362 -14.55 -15.97 -26.56
CA LEU A 362 -13.55 -15.68 -25.54
C LEU A 362 -14.20 -15.22 -24.24
N LEU A 363 -15.18 -14.31 -24.33
CA LEU A 363 -15.96 -13.87 -23.17
C LEU A 363 -16.72 -15.01 -22.49
N GLN A 364 -17.21 -16.00 -23.24
CA GLN A 364 -17.86 -17.17 -22.68
C GLN A 364 -16.86 -18.05 -21.93
N VAL A 365 -15.71 -18.37 -22.55
CA VAL A 365 -14.68 -19.22 -21.93
C VAL A 365 -14.08 -18.57 -20.68
N LEU A 366 -13.98 -17.24 -20.63
CA LEU A 366 -13.50 -16.52 -19.44
C LEU A 366 -14.48 -16.57 -18.26
N LYS A 367 -15.76 -16.90 -18.49
CA LYS A 367 -16.79 -17.04 -17.43
C LYS A 367 -16.86 -18.47 -16.86
N GLU A 368 -16.21 -19.44 -17.50
CA GLU A 368 -16.13 -20.86 -17.10
C GLU A 368 -14.92 -21.15 -16.20
#